data_AF-A0A380FIV8-F1
#
_entry.id   AF-A0A380FIV8-F1
#
_cell.length_a   1.000
_cell.length_b   1.000
_cell.length_c   1.000
_cell.angle_alpha   90.00
_cell.angle_beta   90.00
_cell.angle_gamma   90.00
#
_symmetry.space_group_name_H-M   'P 1'
#
loop_
_entity.id
_entity.type
_entity.pdbx_description
1 polymer ?
#
loop_
_entity_poly.entity_id
_entity_poly.type
_entity_poly.pdbx_seq_one_letter_code
_entity_poly.pdbx_strand_id
1 'polypeptide(L)'
;MVDTGVLSDRAVAERAGLGYVGRNGFVINPDLGTWTYLGEMLVSIPFEPDDPLLDSCGECTLCVDRCPTGALVGDGQLNSQKCISFLTQTKGYFAG
;
A
#
# COMPACT_ATOMS: atom_id res chain seq x y z
N MET A 1 -11.05 -8.88 6.46
CA MET A 1 -10.30 -10.05 6.02
C MET A 1 -8.85 -9.74 6.35
N VAL A 2 -7.90 -10.46 5.79
CA VAL A 2 -6.48 -10.10 5.86
C VAL A 2 -5.80 -10.69 4.63
N ASP A 3 -5.27 -9.82 3.76
CA ASP A 3 -4.49 -10.09 2.53
C ASP A 3 -5.20 -10.92 1.45
N THR A 4 -5.69 -12.09 1.82
CA THR A 4 -6.34 -13.09 0.96
C THR A 4 -7.84 -12.88 0.77
N GLY A 5 -8.37 -11.76 1.29
CA GLY A 5 -9.75 -11.34 1.11
C GLY A 5 -10.05 -10.87 -0.30
N VAL A 6 -11.29 -10.45 -0.54
CA VAL A 6 -11.73 -9.92 -1.85
C VAL A 6 -11.59 -8.40 -1.96
N LEU A 7 -11.39 -7.71 -0.83
CA LEU A 7 -11.23 -6.26 -0.80
C LEU A 7 -9.74 -5.88 -0.92
N SER A 8 -9.50 -4.63 -1.26
CA SER A 8 -8.17 -4.03 -1.12
C SER A 8 -8.01 -3.51 0.30
N ASP A 9 -7.24 -4.22 1.13
CA ASP A 9 -6.98 -3.83 2.53
C ASP A 9 -6.44 -2.39 2.63
N ARG A 10 -5.60 -1.98 1.67
CA ARG A 10 -5.04 -0.63 1.61
C ARG A 10 -6.11 0.43 1.36
N ALA A 11 -7.01 0.20 0.41
CA ALA A 11 -8.09 1.14 0.10
C ALA A 11 -9.12 1.23 1.24
N VAL A 12 -9.35 0.11 1.94
CA VAL A 12 -10.18 0.10 3.15
C VAL A 12 -9.54 0.92 4.25
N ALA A 13 -8.24 0.73 4.52
CA ALA A 13 -7.50 1.47 5.54
C ALA A 13 -7.41 2.97 5.26
N GLU A 14 -7.19 3.37 4.01
CA GLU A 14 -7.21 4.77 3.58
C GLU A 14 -8.57 5.42 3.85
N ARG A 15 -9.65 4.77 3.41
CA ARG A 15 -11.01 5.28 3.63
C ARG A 15 -11.40 5.32 5.12
N ALA A 16 -10.83 4.45 5.94
CA ALA A 16 -11.07 4.37 7.37
C ALA A 16 -10.16 5.32 8.20
N GLY A 17 -9.41 6.21 7.56
CA GLY A 17 -8.57 7.17 8.29
C GLY A 17 -7.39 6.54 9.03
N LEU A 18 -6.93 5.35 8.65
CA LEU A 18 -5.78 4.70 9.29
C LEU A 18 -4.43 5.21 8.76
N GLY A 19 -4.44 5.92 7.63
CA GLY A 19 -3.27 6.47 6.98
C GLY A 19 -3.59 6.95 5.56
N TYR A 20 -2.61 7.54 4.89
CA TYR A 20 -2.71 7.92 3.47
C TYR A 20 -1.86 6.97 2.61
N VAL A 21 -2.20 6.81 1.32
CA VAL A 21 -1.41 5.98 0.40
C VAL A 21 -0.23 6.78 -0.13
N GLY A 22 0.98 6.35 0.20
CA GLY A 22 2.20 6.99 -0.28
C GLY A 22 2.52 6.62 -1.74
N ARG A 23 3.48 7.36 -2.36
CA ARG A 23 3.96 7.07 -3.72
C ARG A 23 4.55 5.66 -3.87
N ASN A 24 4.96 5.02 -2.78
CA ASN A 24 5.42 3.63 -2.74
C ASN A 24 4.28 2.59 -2.73
N GLY A 25 3.02 3.01 -2.72
CA GLY A 25 1.83 2.16 -2.67
C GLY A 25 1.53 1.56 -1.28
N PHE A 26 2.21 1.99 -0.22
CA PHE A 26 1.88 1.60 1.16
C PHE A 26 0.95 2.62 1.81
N VAL A 27 0.14 2.15 2.76
CA VAL A 27 -0.54 3.04 3.71
C VAL A 27 0.50 3.51 4.73
N ILE A 28 0.60 4.83 4.91
CA ILE A 28 1.49 5.48 5.86
C ILE A 28 0.63 5.98 7.03
N ASN A 29 0.74 5.31 8.16
CA ASN A 29 0.15 5.77 9.41
C ASN A 29 1.06 6.84 10.05
N PRO A 30 0.52 7.95 10.60
CA PRO A 30 1.33 9.02 11.17
C PRO A 30 2.18 8.59 12.37
N ASP A 31 1.72 7.62 13.17
CA ASP A 31 2.39 7.18 14.39
C ASP A 31 3.27 5.94 14.16
N LEU A 32 2.86 5.05 13.24
CA LEU A 32 3.48 3.74 13.01
C LEU A 32 4.25 3.63 11.69
N GLY A 33 4.14 4.64 10.82
CA GLY A 33 4.70 4.61 9.47
C GLY A 33 4.07 3.50 8.62
N THR A 34 4.87 2.83 7.80
CA THR A 34 4.42 1.73 6.92
C THR A 34 4.53 0.34 7.54
N TRP A 35 5.02 0.23 8.77
CA TRP A 35 5.39 -1.05 9.41
C TRP A 35 4.20 -1.66 10.15
N THR A 36 3.07 -1.74 9.45
CA THR A 36 1.78 -2.15 9.99
C THR A 36 1.16 -3.22 9.11
N TYR A 37 0.59 -4.26 9.72
CA TYR A 37 -0.33 -5.15 9.02
C TYR A 37 -1.71 -4.51 8.95
N LEU A 38 -2.42 -4.76 7.86
CA LEU A 38 -3.78 -4.29 7.65
C LEU A 38 -4.74 -5.47 7.72
N GLY A 39 -5.96 -5.17 8.14
CA GLY A 39 -7.08 -6.10 8.12
C GLY A 39 -8.36 -5.36 8.43
N GLU A 40 -9.47 -5.93 7.98
CA GLU A 40 -10.78 -5.31 8.07
C GLU A 40 -11.83 -6.30 8.58
N MET A 41 -12.96 -5.79 9.05
CA MET A 41 -14.08 -6.64 9.45
C MET A 41 -15.36 -6.04 8.90
N LEU A 42 -16.05 -6.78 8.04
CA LEU A 42 -17.35 -6.37 7.54
C LEU A 42 -18.40 -6.65 8.60
N VAL A 43 -19.17 -5.63 8.92
CA VAL A 43 -20.27 -5.69 9.89
C VAL A 43 -21.52 -5.05 9.28
N SER A 44 -22.68 -5.44 9.77
CA SER A 44 -23.97 -4.84 9.38
C SER A 44 -24.35 -3.62 10.23
N ILE A 45 -23.51 -3.25 11.19
CA ILE A 45 -23.74 -2.12 12.11
C ILE A 45 -23.40 -0.81 11.38
N PRO A 46 -24.29 0.20 11.38
CA PRO A 46 -24.04 1.48 10.73
C PRO A 46 -23.23 2.41 11.65
N PHE A 47 -21.94 2.14 11.80
CA PHE A 47 -21.04 3.06 12.51
C PHE A 47 -20.90 4.40 11.77
N GLU A 48 -20.70 5.48 12.53
CA GLU A 48 -20.24 6.75 11.97
C GLU A 48 -18.83 6.54 11.38
N PRO A 49 -18.57 6.94 10.12
CA PRO A 49 -17.28 6.74 9.49
C PRO A 49 -16.26 7.76 10.00
N ASP A 50 -15.00 7.32 10.10
CA ASP A 50 -13.87 8.22 10.29
C ASP A 50 -13.52 8.99 9.00
N ASP A 51 -12.81 10.11 9.15
CA ASP A 51 -12.34 10.91 8.02
C ASP A 51 -11.01 10.39 7.45
N PRO A 52 -10.84 10.33 6.12
CA PRO A 52 -9.56 10.03 5.49
C PRO A 52 -8.47 11.07 5.82
N LEU A 53 -7.22 10.63 5.84
CA LEU A 53 -6.07 11.53 6.03
C LEU A 53 -5.65 12.15 4.70
N LEU A 54 -5.15 13.38 4.76
CA LEU A 54 -4.56 14.06 3.61
C LEU A 54 -3.21 13.42 3.22
N ASP A 55 -3.00 13.26 1.91
CA ASP A 55 -1.69 12.88 1.39
C ASP A 55 -0.62 13.87 1.86
N SER A 56 0.48 13.32 2.39
CA SER A 56 1.62 14.08 2.91
C SER A 56 2.94 13.80 2.17
N CYS A 57 2.91 13.09 1.04
CA CYS A 57 4.11 12.89 0.21
C CYS A 57 4.64 14.20 -0.39
N GLY A 58 3.76 15.12 -0.81
CA GLY A 58 4.13 16.34 -1.54
C GLY A 58 5.08 16.04 -2.72
N GLU A 59 6.19 16.77 -2.79
CA GLU A 59 7.23 16.60 -3.82
C GLU A 59 8.24 15.48 -3.52
N CYS A 60 8.06 14.69 -2.45
CA CYS A 60 9.01 13.64 -2.10
C CYS A 60 8.99 12.49 -3.12
N THR A 61 10.16 12.13 -3.66
CA THR A 61 10.35 11.01 -4.61
C THR A 61 11.27 9.90 -4.07
N LEU A 62 11.73 9.98 -2.82
CA LEU A 62 12.76 9.11 -2.26
C LEU A 62 12.54 7.60 -2.49
N CYS A 63 11.29 7.13 -2.39
CA CYS A 63 10.97 5.73 -2.60
C CYS A 63 11.02 5.32 -4.08
N VAL A 64 10.55 6.18 -4.98
CA VAL A 64 10.57 5.97 -6.42
C VAL A 64 12.03 5.94 -6.90
N ASP A 65 12.83 6.91 -6.48
CA ASP A 65 14.24 7.05 -6.87
C ASP A 65 15.10 5.89 -6.37
N ARG A 66 14.75 5.30 -5.22
CA ARG A 66 15.50 4.19 -4.62
C ARG A 66 15.01 2.81 -5.02
N CYS A 67 13.91 2.69 -5.77
CA CYS A 67 13.44 1.39 -6.23
C CYS A 67 14.45 0.79 -7.22
N PRO A 68 15.16 -0.31 -6.88
CA PRO A 68 16.31 -0.78 -7.65
C PRO A 68 15.95 -1.28 -9.06
N THR A 69 14.69 -1.62 -9.28
CA THR A 69 14.18 -2.13 -10.55
C THR A 69 13.26 -1.13 -11.26
N GLY A 70 13.06 0.06 -10.68
CA GLY A 70 12.07 1.03 -11.18
C GLY A 70 10.65 0.47 -11.21
N ALA A 71 10.30 -0.40 -10.25
CA ALA A 71 8.97 -1.00 -10.16
C ALA A 71 7.91 0.01 -9.68
N LEU A 72 8.30 0.98 -8.85
CA LEU A 72 7.44 2.10 -8.46
C LEU A 72 7.39 3.11 -9.60
N VAL A 73 6.21 3.31 -10.19
CA VAL A 73 6.05 4.18 -11.38
C VAL A 73 5.59 5.60 -11.03
N GLY A 74 5.39 5.89 -9.74
CA GLY A 74 4.85 7.16 -9.25
C GLY A 74 3.36 7.08 -8.89
N ASP A 75 2.86 8.10 -8.18
CA ASP A 75 1.45 8.26 -7.82
C ASP A 75 0.77 7.00 -7.22
N GLY A 76 1.50 6.26 -6.38
CA GLY A 76 0.99 5.06 -5.71
C GLY A 76 0.91 3.82 -6.59
N GLN A 77 1.38 3.88 -7.84
CA GLN A 77 1.32 2.78 -8.79
C GLN A 77 2.59 1.91 -8.77
N LEU A 78 2.39 0.61 -8.97
CA LEU A 78 3.42 -0.41 -8.95
C LEU A 78 3.33 -1.31 -10.19
N ASN A 79 4.44 -1.43 -10.93
CA ASN A 79 4.63 -2.54 -11.87
C ASN A 79 5.12 -3.77 -11.09
N SER A 80 4.19 -4.65 -10.72
CA SER A 80 4.48 -5.84 -9.92
C SER A 80 5.47 -6.79 -10.60
N GLN A 81 5.49 -6.85 -11.94
CA GLN A 81 6.39 -7.72 -12.70
C GLN A 81 7.87 -7.32 -12.56
N LYS A 82 8.16 -6.11 -12.07
CA LYS A 82 9.51 -5.64 -11.76
C LYS A 82 9.82 -5.63 -10.27
N CYS A 83 8.82 -5.81 -9.41
CA CYS A 83 8.99 -5.66 -7.96
C CYS A 83 9.78 -6.84 -7.39
N ILE A 84 10.89 -6.57 -6.71
CA ILE A 84 11.71 -7.63 -6.08
C ILE A 84 10.86 -8.52 -5.15
N SER A 85 9.94 -7.92 -4.39
CA SER A 85 9.02 -8.68 -3.53
C SER A 85 8.21 -9.72 -4.32
N PHE A 86 7.59 -9.35 -5.43
CA PHE A 86 6.86 -10.28 -6.29
C PHE A 86 7.81 -11.31 -6.92
N LEU A 87 8.93 -10.84 -7.45
CA LEU A 87 9.88 -11.67 -8.17
C LEU A 87 10.42 -12.82 -7.29
N THR A 88 10.75 -12.55 -6.02
CA THR A 88 11.23 -13.56 -5.06
C THR A 88 10.20 -14.65 -4.72
N GLN A 89 8.93 -14.46 -5.08
CA GLN A 89 7.84 -15.42 -4.86
C GLN A 89 7.48 -16.21 -6.12
N THR A 90 8.07 -15.88 -7.27
CA THR A 90 7.84 -16.62 -8.51
C THR A 90 8.46 -18.02 -8.42
N LYS A 91 7.82 -19.01 -9.04
CA LYS A 91 8.27 -20.42 -9.03
C LYS A 91 9.20 -20.79 -10.19
N GLY A 92 9.28 -19.91 -11.20
CA GLY A 92 10.09 -20.11 -12.40
C GLY A 92 11.54 -19.64 -12.22
N TYR A 93 12.31 -19.70 -13.30
CA TYR A 93 13.65 -19.12 -13.33
C TYR A 93 13.57 -17.60 -13.50
N PHE A 94 14.39 -16.88 -12.76
CA PHE A 94 14.69 -15.48 -13.03
C PHE A 94 15.47 -15.39 -14.34
N ALA A 95 14.83 -14.90 -15.39
CA ALA A 95 15.55 -14.37 -16.54
C ALA A 95 15.99 -12.95 -16.16
N GLY A 96 17.28 -12.78 -15.90
CA GLY A 96 17.88 -11.46 -15.62
C GLY A 96 17.80 -10.52 -16.82
#